data_AF-A0A542S6D3-F1
#
_entry.id   AF-A0A542S6D3-F1
#
_cell.length_a   1.000
_cell.length_b   1.000
_cell.length_c   1.000
_cell.angle_alpha   90.00
_cell.angle_beta   90.00
_cell.angle_gamma   90.00
#
_symmetry.space_group_name_H-M   'P 1'
#
loop_
_entity.id
_entity.type
_entity.pdbx_description
1 polymer ?
#
loop_
_entity_poly.entity_id
_entity_poly.type
_entity_poly.pdbx_seq_one_letter_code
_entity_poly.pdbx_strand_id
1 'polypeptide(L)'
;MQVPIRAARLLTRHIVRPVLGTRLAPARQRQVIDALMRFPLLPTGTTTVRTTLGGVPADRIETAASNPDHALLYLHGGAYVVGSPTTHRAAAAHLADATGAVAHVLDYRLAPEHPYPAAVDDALAAYCALLERGLPSERVVVAGDSAGGGLALALALRARSVGVPLPAALGLISPWVDARLDGLAEHIDDPLLTRDWLELGARSYAGRHREHPEVSPLLADPADLAALPPLFVQAASDELFVDDVERFVAAARAAGAEVTYHRLEGHWHVTHLYAGMVREATEVVRELGGWLRSALP
;
A
#
# COMPACT_ATOMS: atom_id res chain seq x y z
N MET A 1 23.26 -10.15 8.13
CA MET A 1 23.21 -9.59 9.50
C MET A 1 21.91 -8.84 9.62
N GLN A 2 21.02 -9.23 10.56
CA GLN A 2 19.73 -8.56 10.74
C GLN A 2 19.94 -7.26 11.54
N VAL A 3 19.31 -6.18 11.09
CA VAL A 3 19.33 -4.88 11.78
C VAL A 3 18.30 -4.91 12.90
N PRO A 4 18.64 -4.54 14.15
CA PRO A 4 17.66 -4.42 15.23
C PRO A 4 16.57 -3.40 14.89
N ILE A 5 15.30 -3.71 15.15
CA ILE A 5 14.16 -2.84 14.86
C ILE A 5 14.32 -1.41 15.43
N ARG A 6 14.91 -1.27 16.63
CA ARG A 6 15.21 0.04 17.24
C ARG A 6 16.19 0.89 16.41
N ALA A 7 17.18 0.26 15.78
CA ALA A 7 18.13 0.96 14.92
C ALA A 7 17.46 1.42 13.61
N ALA A 8 16.62 0.58 13.01
CA ALA A 8 15.83 0.96 11.83
C ALA A 8 14.83 2.09 12.15
N ARG A 9 14.25 2.11 13.34
CA ARG A 9 13.41 3.22 13.81
C ARG A 9 14.16 4.54 13.88
N LEU A 10 15.37 4.55 14.45
CA LEU A 10 16.22 5.74 14.51
C LEU A 10 16.65 6.21 13.11
N LEU A 11 16.97 5.28 12.22
CA LEU A 11 17.27 5.57 10.82
C LEU A 11 16.07 6.25 10.13
N THR A 12 14.88 5.69 10.29
CA THR A 12 13.63 6.27 9.76
C THR A 12 13.46 7.70 10.24
N ARG A 13 13.60 7.91 11.54
CA ARG A 13 13.37 9.21 12.18
C ARG A 13 14.36 10.29 11.77
N HIS A 14 15.63 9.94 11.67
CA HIS A 14 16.69 10.93 11.51
C HIS A 14 17.18 11.07 10.06
N ILE A 15 16.88 10.11 9.19
CA ILE A 15 17.31 10.12 7.78
C ILE A 15 16.11 10.21 6.83
N VAL A 16 15.08 9.38 7.01
CA VAL A 16 13.95 9.31 6.05
C VAL A 16 12.94 10.44 6.29
N ARG A 17 12.46 10.61 7.53
CA ARG A 17 11.48 11.64 7.89
C ARG A 17 11.88 13.06 7.50
N PRO A 18 13.15 13.52 7.66
CA PRO A 18 13.53 14.87 7.23
C PRO A 18 13.42 15.11 5.71
N VAL A 19 13.48 14.05 4.90
CA VAL A 19 13.25 14.12 3.45
C VAL A 19 11.74 14.23 3.17
N LEU A 20 10.92 13.46 3.89
CA LEU A 20 9.46 13.42 3.80
C LEU A 20 8.78 14.51 4.63
N GLY A 21 9.14 15.77 4.35
CA GLY A 21 8.55 16.94 5.00
C GLY A 21 8.20 18.02 3.99
N THR A 22 7.75 19.18 4.47
CA THR A 22 7.37 20.32 3.61
C THR A 22 8.57 21.15 3.13
N ARG A 23 9.79 20.80 3.54
CA ARG A 23 11.03 21.54 3.19
C ARG A 23 11.52 21.28 1.76
N LEU A 24 11.18 20.12 1.19
CA LEU A 24 11.57 19.73 -0.16
C LEU A 24 10.33 19.60 -1.03
N ALA A 25 10.41 20.05 -2.29
CA ALA A 25 9.36 19.81 -3.26
C ALA A 25 9.19 18.31 -3.53
N PRO A 26 7.96 17.79 -3.80
CA PRO A 26 7.71 16.36 -4.03
C PRO A 26 8.68 15.71 -5.04
N ALA A 27 8.95 16.36 -6.17
CA ALA A 27 9.90 15.86 -7.16
C ALA A 27 11.31 15.61 -6.58
N ARG A 28 11.76 16.46 -5.65
CA ARG A 28 13.06 16.27 -4.98
C ARG A 28 12.99 15.18 -3.92
N GLN A 29 11.88 15.06 -3.20
CA GLN A 29 11.66 13.95 -2.27
C GLN A 29 11.75 12.60 -3.00
N ARG A 30 11.08 12.47 -4.14
CA ARG A 30 11.13 11.27 -5.01
C ARG A 30 12.58 10.88 -5.35
N GLN A 31 13.36 11.82 -5.88
CA GLN A 31 14.77 11.58 -6.24
C GLN A 31 15.63 11.08 -5.07
N VAL A 32 15.46 11.70 -3.89
CA VAL A 32 16.26 11.34 -2.71
C VAL A 32 15.85 9.99 -2.15
N ILE A 33 14.55 9.73 -2.02
CA ILE A 33 14.04 8.46 -1.47
C ILE A 33 14.32 7.30 -2.42
N ASP A 34 14.18 7.47 -3.74
CA ASP A 34 14.57 6.47 -4.73
C ASP A 34 16.06 6.11 -4.62
N ALA A 35 16.93 7.12 -4.42
CA ALA A 35 18.36 6.90 -4.25
C ALA A 35 18.68 6.15 -2.95
N LEU A 36 18.02 6.51 -1.84
CA LEU A 36 18.20 5.87 -0.54
C LEU A 36 17.74 4.42 -0.53
N MET A 37 16.66 4.09 -1.26
CA MET A 37 16.02 2.77 -1.26
C MET A 37 16.42 1.89 -2.45
N ARG A 38 17.42 2.32 -3.24
CA ARG A 38 17.78 1.69 -4.53
C ARG A 38 18.26 0.24 -4.42
N PHE A 39 18.91 -0.12 -3.32
CA PHE A 39 19.58 -1.42 -3.14
C PHE A 39 18.93 -2.23 -2.00
N PRO A 40 17.73 -2.79 -2.24
CA PRO A 40 17.03 -3.60 -1.25
C PRO A 40 17.66 -4.98 -1.05
N LEU A 41 17.38 -5.60 0.09
CA LEU A 41 17.64 -7.03 0.32
C LEU A 41 16.42 -7.84 -0.15
N LEU A 42 16.57 -8.54 -1.28
CA LEU A 42 15.50 -9.31 -1.90
C LEU A 42 15.61 -10.81 -1.56
N PRO A 43 14.51 -11.59 -1.63
CA PRO A 43 14.56 -13.04 -1.61
C PRO A 43 15.53 -13.60 -2.68
N THR A 44 16.20 -14.71 -2.38
CA THR A 44 17.12 -15.35 -3.33
C THR A 44 16.38 -15.77 -4.61
N GLY A 45 17.00 -15.52 -5.76
CA GLY A 45 16.40 -15.85 -7.06
C GLY A 45 15.34 -14.84 -7.54
N THR A 46 15.17 -13.72 -6.84
CA THR A 46 14.28 -12.65 -7.30
C THR A 46 14.75 -12.06 -8.62
N THR A 47 13.86 -12.00 -9.60
CA THR A 47 14.04 -11.25 -10.84
C THR A 47 13.12 -10.04 -10.85
N THR A 48 13.57 -8.95 -11.47
CA THR A 48 12.77 -7.73 -11.62
C THR A 48 12.92 -7.21 -13.03
N VAL A 49 11.79 -7.05 -13.72
CA VAL A 49 11.74 -6.57 -15.10
C VAL A 49 10.77 -5.40 -15.17
N ARG A 50 11.24 -4.28 -15.74
CA ARG A 50 10.35 -3.16 -16.06
C ARG A 50 9.37 -3.55 -17.15
N THR A 51 8.11 -3.22 -16.97
CA THR A 51 7.02 -3.55 -17.89
C THR A 51 5.99 -2.44 -17.91
N THR A 52 4.92 -2.67 -18.68
CA THR A 52 3.73 -1.84 -18.72
C THR A 52 2.51 -2.73 -18.47
N LEU A 53 1.59 -2.27 -17.63
CA LEU A 53 0.34 -2.95 -17.30
C LEU A 53 -0.81 -1.94 -17.42
N GLY A 54 -1.75 -2.19 -18.35
CA GLY A 54 -2.84 -1.23 -18.61
C GLY A 54 -2.39 0.14 -19.13
N GLY A 55 -1.24 0.22 -19.81
CA GLY A 55 -0.64 1.49 -20.24
C GLY A 55 0.17 2.21 -19.16
N VAL A 56 0.21 1.70 -17.93
CA VAL A 56 0.92 2.28 -16.80
C VAL A 56 2.27 1.55 -16.58
N PRO A 57 3.39 2.25 -16.37
CA PRO A 57 4.66 1.60 -16.06
C PRO A 57 4.59 0.79 -14.76
N ALA A 58 5.31 -0.32 -14.69
CA ALA A 58 5.37 -1.17 -13.50
C ALA A 58 6.69 -1.95 -13.44
N ASP A 59 7.10 -2.38 -12.24
CA ASP A 59 8.07 -3.47 -12.08
C ASP A 59 7.29 -4.80 -11.95
N ARG A 60 7.62 -5.78 -12.80
CA ARG A 60 7.22 -7.19 -12.62
C ARG A 60 8.30 -7.90 -11.83
N ILE A 61 7.93 -8.45 -10.69
CA ILE A 61 8.83 -9.13 -9.75
C ILE A 61 8.41 -10.58 -9.62
N GLU A 62 9.35 -11.49 -9.84
CA GLU A 62 9.17 -12.93 -9.64
C GLU A 62 10.22 -13.45 -8.68
N THR A 63 9.82 -14.31 -7.75
CA THR A 63 10.74 -15.05 -6.88
C THR A 63 10.71 -16.53 -7.24
N ALA A 64 11.54 -17.34 -6.57
CA ALA A 64 11.53 -18.78 -6.76
C ALA A 64 10.19 -19.44 -6.38
N ALA A 65 9.35 -18.77 -5.57
CA ALA A 65 8.04 -19.25 -5.16
C ALA A 65 6.89 -18.81 -6.09
N SER A 66 7.15 -17.89 -7.04
CA SER A 66 6.09 -17.29 -7.85
C SER A 66 5.47 -18.29 -8.83
N ASN A 67 4.15 -18.43 -8.77
CA ASN A 67 3.33 -19.06 -9.78
C ASN A 67 2.84 -18.01 -10.79
N PRO A 68 3.15 -18.14 -12.10
CA PRO A 68 2.71 -17.18 -13.12
C PRO A 68 1.19 -17.09 -13.29
N ASP A 69 0.44 -18.08 -12.80
CA ASP A 69 -1.01 -18.08 -12.81
C ASP A 69 -1.62 -17.20 -11.70
N HIS A 70 -0.81 -16.69 -10.76
CA HIS A 70 -1.26 -15.83 -9.66
C HIS A 70 -0.61 -14.45 -9.75
N ALA A 71 -1.40 -13.40 -9.59
CA ALA A 71 -0.90 -12.03 -9.62
C ALA A 71 -1.12 -11.31 -8.28
N LEU A 72 -0.11 -10.54 -7.89
CA LEU A 72 -0.15 -9.57 -6.81
C LEU A 72 0.01 -8.18 -7.41
N LEU A 73 -1.06 -7.40 -7.50
CA LEU A 73 -0.96 -5.99 -7.85
C LEU A 73 -0.58 -5.19 -6.58
N TYR A 74 0.61 -4.61 -6.57
CA TYR A 74 1.09 -3.82 -5.44
C TYR A 74 1.01 -2.33 -5.74
N LEU A 75 0.28 -1.61 -4.90
CA LEU A 75 0.06 -0.17 -4.96
C LEU A 75 0.88 0.47 -3.86
N HIS A 76 1.96 1.17 -4.23
CA HIS A 76 2.90 1.70 -3.25
C HIS A 76 2.35 2.90 -2.46
N GLY A 77 2.84 3.11 -1.25
CA GLY A 77 2.59 4.30 -0.45
C GLY A 77 3.41 5.52 -0.86
N GLY A 78 3.33 6.58 -0.06
CA GLY A 78 4.00 7.86 -0.32
C GLY A 78 3.06 9.07 -0.41
N ALA A 79 1.95 9.03 0.32
CA ALA A 79 0.98 10.12 0.40
C ALA A 79 0.46 10.62 -0.97
N TYR A 80 0.43 9.74 -1.98
CA TYR A 80 0.11 10.03 -3.39
C TYR A 80 1.04 11.04 -4.08
N VAL A 81 2.13 11.46 -3.43
CA VAL A 81 3.06 12.48 -3.92
C VAL A 81 4.49 11.99 -4.11
N VAL A 82 4.85 10.88 -3.45
CA VAL A 82 6.15 10.19 -3.58
C VAL A 82 5.94 8.67 -3.63
N GLY A 83 7.03 7.92 -3.65
CA GLY A 83 7.01 6.48 -3.84
C GLY A 83 7.24 6.13 -5.30
N SER A 84 7.59 4.86 -5.52
CA SER A 84 7.90 4.28 -6.82
C SER A 84 8.04 2.77 -6.68
N PRO A 85 8.07 2.00 -7.78
CA PRO A 85 8.46 0.60 -7.74
C PRO A 85 9.84 0.36 -7.10
N THR A 86 10.77 1.32 -7.22
CA THR A 86 12.11 1.19 -6.64
C THR A 86 12.08 1.23 -5.11
N THR A 87 11.26 2.10 -4.53
CA THR A 87 11.21 2.32 -3.08
C THR A 87 10.50 1.20 -2.33
N HIS A 88 9.62 0.48 -3.01
CA HIS A 88 8.80 -0.58 -2.42
C HIS A 88 9.23 -1.99 -2.86
N ARG A 89 10.29 -2.10 -3.69
CA ARG A 89 10.76 -3.38 -4.26
C ARG A 89 11.03 -4.45 -3.20
N ALA A 90 11.59 -4.07 -2.05
CA ALA A 90 11.84 -5.01 -0.96
C ALA A 90 10.53 -5.63 -0.44
N ALA A 91 9.60 -4.79 0.02
CA ALA A 91 8.32 -5.25 0.55
C ALA A 91 7.54 -6.06 -0.49
N ALA A 92 7.46 -5.58 -1.74
CA ALA A 92 6.77 -6.28 -2.81
C ALA A 92 7.41 -7.64 -3.14
N ALA A 93 8.74 -7.75 -3.17
CA ALA A 93 9.40 -9.03 -3.44
C ALA A 93 9.22 -10.04 -2.30
N HIS A 94 9.37 -9.62 -1.04
CA HIS A 94 9.11 -10.50 0.11
C HIS A 94 7.64 -10.90 0.21
N LEU A 95 6.72 -10.00 -0.17
CA LEU A 95 5.30 -10.30 -0.23
C LEU A 95 4.98 -11.26 -1.38
N ALA A 96 5.60 -11.08 -2.56
CA ALA A 96 5.49 -12.01 -3.70
C ALA A 96 5.97 -13.42 -3.30
N ASP A 97 7.10 -13.51 -2.60
CA ASP A 97 7.65 -14.78 -2.11
C ASP A 97 6.70 -15.47 -1.13
N ALA A 98 6.16 -14.72 -0.17
CA ALA A 98 5.23 -15.24 0.82
C ALA A 98 3.86 -15.62 0.22
N THR A 99 3.39 -14.86 -0.78
CA THR A 99 2.12 -15.09 -1.47
C THR A 99 2.24 -16.23 -2.49
N GLY A 100 3.44 -16.43 -3.07
CA GLY A 100 3.65 -17.32 -4.22
C GLY A 100 3.09 -16.75 -5.53
N ALA A 101 2.87 -15.44 -5.61
CA ALA A 101 2.33 -14.75 -6.79
C ALA A 101 3.43 -13.99 -7.55
N VAL A 102 3.16 -13.64 -8.81
CA VAL A 102 3.96 -12.65 -9.54
C VAL A 102 3.52 -11.26 -9.13
N ALA A 103 4.43 -10.45 -8.59
CA ALA A 103 4.12 -9.09 -8.19
C ALA A 103 4.24 -8.10 -9.35
N HIS A 104 3.28 -7.19 -9.43
CA HIS A 104 3.25 -6.04 -10.32
C HIS A 104 3.21 -4.78 -9.46
N VAL A 105 4.36 -4.12 -9.28
CA VAL A 105 4.45 -2.87 -8.52
C VAL A 105 4.20 -1.72 -9.47
N LEU A 106 3.03 -1.09 -9.34
CA LEU A 106 2.56 -0.07 -10.28
C LEU A 106 3.26 1.27 -10.02
N ASP A 107 3.78 1.90 -11.08
CA ASP A 107 4.32 3.27 -11.05
C ASP A 107 3.20 4.26 -11.43
N TYR A 108 2.16 4.30 -10.60
CA TYR A 108 0.96 5.10 -10.87
C TYR A 108 1.26 6.60 -10.80
N ARG A 109 0.48 7.38 -11.55
CA ARG A 109 0.66 8.84 -11.63
C ARG A 109 0.47 9.51 -10.26
N LEU A 110 1.41 10.40 -9.92
CA LEU A 110 1.46 11.08 -8.63
C LEU A 110 1.02 12.54 -8.71
N ALA A 111 0.50 13.03 -7.59
CA ALA A 111 0.21 14.42 -7.35
C ALA A 111 1.51 15.21 -7.02
N PRO A 112 1.55 16.53 -7.25
CA PRO A 112 0.47 17.40 -7.74
C PRO A 112 0.27 17.37 -9.27
N GLU A 113 1.15 16.72 -10.03
CA GLU A 113 1.07 16.69 -11.49
C GLU A 113 -0.21 15.98 -11.97
N HIS A 114 -0.62 14.95 -11.24
CA HIS A 114 -1.79 14.15 -11.52
C HIS A 114 -2.60 13.93 -10.22
N PRO A 115 -3.48 14.87 -9.84
CA PRO A 115 -4.33 14.72 -8.66
C PRO A 115 -5.38 13.61 -8.86
N TYR A 116 -6.19 13.36 -7.83
CA TYR A 116 -7.37 12.50 -7.94
C TYR A 116 -8.22 12.88 -9.17
N PRO A 117 -8.67 11.92 -10.01
CA PRO A 117 -8.65 10.47 -9.81
C PRO A 117 -7.50 9.70 -10.49
N ALA A 118 -6.40 10.35 -10.92
CA ALA A 118 -5.41 9.72 -11.80
C ALA A 118 -4.83 8.39 -11.29
N ALA A 119 -4.51 8.31 -9.99
CA ALA A 119 -4.00 7.08 -9.38
C ALA A 119 -5.04 5.94 -9.38
N VAL A 120 -6.32 6.26 -9.17
CA VAL A 120 -7.43 5.29 -9.19
C VAL A 120 -7.64 4.77 -10.61
N ASP A 121 -7.59 5.65 -11.60
CA ASP A 121 -7.71 5.28 -13.01
C ASP A 121 -6.56 4.37 -13.45
N ASP A 122 -5.33 4.66 -13.02
CA ASP A 122 -4.15 3.83 -13.31
C ASP A 122 -4.25 2.45 -12.63
N ALA A 123 -4.67 2.39 -11.37
CA ALA A 123 -4.86 1.14 -10.65
C ALA A 123 -5.93 0.26 -11.31
N LEU A 124 -7.06 0.85 -11.74
CA LEU A 124 -8.12 0.14 -12.44
C LEU A 124 -7.64 -0.37 -13.80
N ALA A 125 -6.97 0.47 -14.58
CA ALA A 125 -6.43 0.07 -15.89
C ALA A 125 -5.44 -1.09 -15.76
N ALA A 126 -4.56 -1.04 -14.75
CA ALA A 126 -3.61 -2.12 -14.47
C ALA A 126 -4.29 -3.42 -14.05
N TYR A 127 -5.30 -3.33 -13.18
CA TYR A 127 -6.08 -4.48 -12.73
C TYR A 127 -6.85 -5.13 -13.89
N CYS A 128 -7.58 -4.34 -14.70
CA CYS A 128 -8.27 -4.85 -15.88
C CYS A 128 -7.30 -5.52 -16.87
N ALA A 129 -6.11 -4.96 -17.06
CA ALA A 129 -5.09 -5.56 -17.92
C ALA A 129 -4.56 -6.92 -17.42
N LEU A 130 -4.63 -7.22 -16.12
CA LEU A 130 -4.36 -8.57 -15.61
C LEU A 130 -5.50 -9.52 -16.01
N LEU A 131 -6.75 -9.08 -15.88
CA LEU A 131 -7.91 -9.89 -16.26
C LEU A 131 -7.94 -10.19 -17.76
N GLU A 132 -7.64 -9.19 -18.59
CA GLU A 132 -7.56 -9.31 -20.06
C GLU A 132 -6.45 -10.25 -20.53
N ARG A 133 -5.41 -10.48 -19.71
CA ARG A 133 -4.36 -11.49 -19.97
C ARG A 133 -4.81 -12.91 -19.66
N GLY A 134 -6.08 -13.10 -19.27
CA GLY A 134 -6.66 -14.40 -18.97
C GLY A 134 -6.52 -14.82 -17.50
N LEU A 135 -6.07 -13.93 -16.61
CA LEU A 135 -6.10 -14.21 -15.17
C LEU A 135 -7.52 -14.00 -14.64
N PRO A 136 -8.20 -15.03 -14.13
CA PRO A 136 -9.48 -14.84 -13.46
C PRO A 136 -9.29 -14.01 -12.19
N SER A 137 -10.30 -13.25 -11.78
CA SER A 137 -10.20 -12.32 -10.64
C SER A 137 -9.87 -13.03 -9.32
N GLU A 138 -10.27 -14.28 -9.18
CA GLU A 138 -9.97 -15.17 -8.05
C GLU A 138 -8.48 -15.55 -7.95
N ARG A 139 -7.69 -15.26 -9.00
CA ARG A 139 -6.23 -15.46 -9.02
C ARG A 139 -5.45 -14.15 -8.90
N VAL A 140 -6.13 -13.04 -8.61
CA VAL A 140 -5.51 -11.74 -8.42
C VAL A 140 -5.78 -11.25 -7.01
N VAL A 141 -4.72 -10.99 -6.26
CA VAL A 141 -4.77 -10.24 -4.99
C VAL A 141 -4.21 -8.84 -5.20
N VAL A 142 -4.73 -7.87 -4.46
CA VAL A 142 -4.20 -6.50 -4.47
C VAL A 142 -3.66 -6.20 -3.08
N ALA A 143 -2.48 -5.59 -3.00
CA ALA A 143 -1.97 -5.09 -1.74
C ALA A 143 -1.43 -3.67 -1.88
N GLY A 144 -1.40 -2.94 -0.79
CA GLY A 144 -0.80 -1.62 -0.78
C GLY A 144 -0.59 -1.09 0.63
N ASP A 145 0.31 -0.12 0.73
CA ASP A 145 0.68 0.51 1.99
C ASP A 145 0.33 1.98 2.03
N SER A 146 -0.06 2.51 3.19
CA SER A 146 -0.34 3.94 3.38
C SER A 146 -1.35 4.45 2.33
N ALA A 147 -1.01 5.47 1.55
CA ALA A 147 -1.76 5.92 0.38
C ALA A 147 -2.09 4.79 -0.60
N GLY A 148 -1.18 3.85 -0.84
CA GLY A 148 -1.41 2.67 -1.68
C GLY A 148 -2.41 1.68 -1.09
N GLY A 149 -2.49 1.58 0.24
CA GLY A 149 -3.54 0.82 0.93
C GLY A 149 -4.91 1.47 0.78
N GLY A 150 -4.97 2.81 0.90
CA GLY A 150 -6.18 3.59 0.54
C GLY A 150 -6.55 3.42 -0.94
N LEU A 151 -5.55 3.38 -1.84
CA LEU A 151 -5.75 3.16 -3.27
C LEU A 151 -6.25 1.76 -3.60
N ALA A 152 -5.84 0.73 -2.85
CA ALA A 152 -6.36 -0.63 -3.01
C ALA A 152 -7.86 -0.71 -2.67
N LEU A 153 -8.29 0.01 -1.63
CA LEU A 153 -9.71 0.16 -1.30
C LEU A 153 -10.44 0.96 -2.39
N ALA A 154 -9.88 2.08 -2.84
CA ALA A 154 -10.45 2.90 -3.91
C ALA A 154 -10.61 2.11 -5.22
N LEU A 155 -9.65 1.26 -5.56
CA LEU A 155 -9.73 0.33 -6.70
C LEU A 155 -10.92 -0.61 -6.55
N ALA A 156 -11.13 -1.22 -5.38
CA ALA A 156 -12.27 -2.13 -5.17
C ALA A 156 -13.62 -1.40 -5.26
N LEU A 157 -13.71 -0.20 -4.67
CA LEU A 157 -14.89 0.66 -4.79
C LEU A 157 -15.19 1.02 -6.26
N ARG A 158 -14.15 1.42 -7.00
CA ARG A 158 -14.26 1.77 -8.42
C ARG A 158 -14.62 0.56 -9.27
N ALA A 159 -13.95 -0.58 -9.08
CA ALA A 159 -14.19 -1.80 -9.84
C ALA A 159 -15.65 -2.24 -9.71
N ARG A 160 -16.19 -2.24 -8.48
CA ARG A 160 -17.60 -2.51 -8.23
C ARG A 160 -18.52 -1.52 -8.94
N SER A 161 -18.24 -0.22 -8.85
CA SER A 161 -19.11 0.81 -9.45
C SER A 161 -19.18 0.73 -10.98
N VAL A 162 -18.13 0.21 -11.62
CA VAL A 162 -18.08 0.02 -13.08
C VAL A 162 -18.31 -1.43 -13.54
N GLY A 163 -18.69 -2.34 -12.62
CA GLY A 163 -19.02 -3.73 -12.95
C GLY A 163 -17.84 -4.64 -13.31
N VAL A 164 -16.63 -4.27 -12.88
CA VAL A 164 -15.43 -5.12 -13.00
C VAL A 164 -15.40 -6.10 -11.81
N PRO A 165 -15.13 -7.40 -12.02
CA PRO A 165 -14.99 -8.38 -10.94
C PRO A 165 -13.96 -7.94 -9.89
N LEU A 166 -14.21 -8.24 -8.62
CA LEU A 166 -13.30 -7.85 -7.53
C LEU A 166 -12.15 -8.85 -7.37
N PRO A 167 -10.96 -8.41 -6.93
CA PRO A 167 -9.85 -9.32 -6.64
C PRO A 167 -10.21 -10.29 -5.53
N ALA A 168 -9.49 -11.42 -5.46
CA ALA A 168 -9.69 -12.46 -4.46
C ALA A 168 -9.63 -11.94 -3.01
N ALA A 169 -8.71 -10.99 -2.74
CA ALA A 169 -8.55 -10.35 -1.45
C ALA A 169 -7.73 -9.05 -1.53
N LEU A 170 -7.84 -8.22 -0.49
CA LEU A 170 -7.00 -7.03 -0.28
C LEU A 170 -6.07 -7.16 0.93
N GLY A 171 -4.79 -6.88 0.71
CA GLY A 171 -3.78 -6.76 1.77
C GLY A 171 -3.44 -5.30 2.06
N LEU A 172 -3.85 -4.79 3.21
CA LEU A 172 -3.73 -3.37 3.56
C LEU A 172 -2.71 -3.16 4.67
N ILE A 173 -1.67 -2.37 4.36
CA ILE A 173 -0.61 -2.03 5.32
C ILE A 173 -0.76 -0.56 5.72
N SER A 174 -1.10 -0.31 6.97
CA SER A 174 -1.27 1.04 7.53
C SER A 174 -2.09 1.95 6.60
N PRO A 175 -3.27 1.52 6.09
CA PRO A 175 -3.92 2.20 4.97
C PRO A 175 -4.34 3.61 5.35
N TRP A 176 -4.07 4.57 4.46
CA TRP A 176 -4.58 5.92 4.61
C TRP A 176 -6.03 5.98 4.14
N VAL A 177 -6.96 5.92 5.09
CA VAL A 177 -8.40 5.77 4.84
C VAL A 177 -9.21 7.06 4.96
N ASP A 178 -8.59 8.15 5.42
CA ASP A 178 -9.25 9.44 5.60
C ASP A 178 -8.32 10.64 5.32
N ALA A 179 -8.56 11.32 4.21
CA ALA A 179 -7.81 12.51 3.79
C ALA A 179 -8.24 13.81 4.49
N ARG A 180 -9.26 13.78 5.38
CA ARG A 180 -9.64 14.93 6.21
C ARG A 180 -8.64 15.18 7.33
N LEU A 181 -7.94 14.13 7.78
CA LEU A 181 -6.91 14.17 8.84
C LEU A 181 -7.45 14.63 10.21
N ASP A 182 -8.75 14.56 10.43
CA ASP A 182 -9.41 15.02 11.66
C ASP A 182 -9.29 14.02 12.82
N GLY A 183 -9.14 12.73 12.51
CA GLY A 183 -9.04 11.69 13.53
C GLY A 183 -7.69 10.97 13.59
N LEU A 184 -6.60 11.66 13.21
CA LEU A 184 -5.24 11.18 13.44
C LEU A 184 -4.95 10.99 14.94
N ALA A 185 -4.16 9.98 15.27
CA ALA A 185 -3.69 9.68 16.61
C ALA A 185 -2.56 10.64 17.04
N GLU A 186 -2.86 11.93 17.23
CA GLU A 186 -1.84 12.97 17.51
C GLU A 186 -1.07 12.79 18.82
N HIS A 187 -1.56 11.93 19.70
CA HIS A 187 -0.88 11.55 20.94
C HIS A 187 0.33 10.62 20.70
N ILE A 188 0.49 10.08 19.48
CA ILE A 188 1.58 9.18 19.10
C ILE A 188 2.74 9.96 18.48
N ASP A 189 3.95 9.65 18.93
CA ASP A 189 5.18 10.15 18.35
C ASP A 189 5.67 9.26 17.18
N ASP A 190 5.06 9.46 16.02
CA ASP A 190 5.37 8.71 14.80
C ASP A 190 6.80 8.99 14.30
N PRO A 191 7.66 7.95 14.12
CA PRO A 191 9.01 8.09 13.59
C PRO A 191 9.08 8.61 12.15
N LEU A 192 8.03 8.41 11.35
CA LEU A 192 8.01 8.71 9.92
C LEU A 192 7.05 9.85 9.60
N LEU A 193 5.78 9.72 9.98
CA LEU A 193 4.74 10.64 9.55
C LEU A 193 4.75 11.94 10.35
N THR A 194 4.32 13.01 9.68
CA THR A 194 4.00 14.29 10.31
C THR A 194 2.69 14.80 9.72
N ARG A 195 1.87 15.47 10.53
CA ARG A 195 0.63 16.10 10.05
C ARG A 195 0.88 16.99 8.83
N ASP A 196 1.92 17.83 8.87
CA ASP A 196 2.22 18.76 7.78
C ASP A 196 2.49 18.05 6.44
N TRP A 197 3.19 16.92 6.47
CA TRP A 197 3.46 16.14 5.26
C TRP A 197 2.20 15.42 4.76
N LEU A 198 1.37 14.90 5.65
CA LEU A 198 0.06 14.34 5.29
C LEU A 198 -0.87 15.40 4.69
N GLU A 199 -0.88 16.62 5.25
CA GLU A 199 -1.65 17.75 4.74
C GLU A 199 -1.15 18.20 3.35
N LEU A 200 0.16 18.15 3.10
CA LEU A 200 0.71 18.33 1.75
C LEU A 200 0.17 17.27 0.78
N GLY A 201 0.17 16.00 1.18
CA GLY A 201 -0.38 14.90 0.37
C GLY A 201 -1.87 15.09 0.09
N ALA A 202 -2.67 15.34 1.13
CA ALA A 202 -4.12 15.49 1.03
C ALA A 202 -4.48 16.68 0.14
N ARG A 203 -3.80 17.82 0.30
CA ARG A 203 -4.01 18.98 -0.55
C ARG A 203 -3.60 18.73 -2.01
N SER A 204 -2.48 18.07 -2.24
CA SER A 204 -1.95 17.83 -3.60
C SER A 204 -2.79 16.81 -4.36
N TYR A 205 -3.19 15.72 -3.70
CA TYR A 205 -3.92 14.63 -4.32
C TYR A 205 -5.43 14.86 -4.33
N ALA A 206 -6.03 15.06 -3.15
CA ALA A 206 -7.48 15.15 -3.03
C ALA A 206 -8.02 16.54 -3.37
N GLY A 207 -7.30 17.60 -2.97
CA GLY A 207 -7.79 18.98 -3.11
C GLY A 207 -9.14 19.14 -2.41
N ARG A 208 -10.20 19.41 -3.18
CA ARG A 208 -11.59 19.52 -2.68
C ARG A 208 -12.31 18.19 -2.46
N HIS A 209 -11.73 17.07 -2.91
CA HIS A 209 -12.34 15.74 -2.89
C HIS A 209 -12.03 14.95 -1.62
N ARG A 210 -11.64 15.60 -0.52
CA ARG A 210 -11.24 14.93 0.74
C ARG A 210 -12.33 14.03 1.33
N GLU A 211 -13.59 14.30 1.03
CA GLU A 211 -14.72 13.50 1.54
C GLU A 211 -15.21 12.45 0.54
N HIS A 212 -14.59 12.37 -0.65
CA HIS A 212 -15.00 11.40 -1.66
C HIS A 212 -14.61 9.98 -1.20
N PRO A 213 -15.48 8.95 -1.29
CA PRO A 213 -15.19 7.59 -0.82
C PRO A 213 -13.94 6.94 -1.43
N GLU A 214 -13.60 7.25 -2.69
CA GLU A 214 -12.36 6.76 -3.32
C GLU A 214 -11.08 7.49 -2.86
N VAL A 215 -11.23 8.59 -2.13
CA VAL A 215 -10.13 9.34 -1.50
C VAL A 215 -10.05 9.02 -0.01
N SER A 216 -11.20 8.91 0.64
CA SER A 216 -11.37 8.58 2.05
C SER A 216 -12.31 7.38 2.19
N PRO A 217 -11.82 6.15 1.98
CA PRO A 217 -12.60 4.92 2.10
C PRO A 217 -13.34 4.74 3.44
N LEU A 218 -12.91 5.42 4.51
CA LEU A 218 -13.64 5.47 5.78
C LEU A 218 -15.07 6.03 5.63
N LEU A 219 -15.30 6.86 4.61
CA LEU A 219 -16.59 7.50 4.32
C LEU A 219 -17.42 6.76 3.28
N ALA A 220 -16.99 5.57 2.85
CA ALA A 220 -17.75 4.78 1.89
C ALA A 220 -19.10 4.32 2.47
N ASP A 221 -20.10 4.21 1.59
CA ASP A 221 -21.42 3.74 1.99
C ASP A 221 -21.32 2.31 2.58
N PRO A 222 -22.10 1.96 3.61
CA PRO A 222 -22.08 0.61 4.19
C PRO A 222 -22.31 -0.50 3.17
N ALA A 223 -23.13 -0.27 2.13
CA ALA A 223 -23.36 -1.24 1.06
C ALA A 223 -22.12 -1.47 0.18
N ASP A 224 -21.24 -0.49 0.07
CA ASP A 224 -19.98 -0.60 -0.66
C ASP A 224 -18.93 -1.29 0.22
N LEU A 225 -18.86 -0.95 1.51
CA LEU A 225 -18.01 -1.63 2.48
C LEU A 225 -18.35 -3.12 2.59
N ALA A 226 -19.63 -3.47 2.69
CA ALA A 226 -20.11 -4.85 2.76
C ALA A 226 -19.73 -5.69 1.54
N ALA A 227 -19.56 -5.03 0.38
CA ALA A 227 -19.25 -5.66 -0.88
C ALA A 227 -17.74 -5.72 -1.18
N LEU A 228 -16.88 -5.23 -0.29
CA LEU A 228 -15.43 -5.40 -0.43
C LEU A 228 -15.06 -6.89 -0.39
N PRO A 229 -14.02 -7.31 -1.13
CA PRO A 229 -13.47 -8.65 -0.97
C PRO A 229 -12.86 -8.81 0.44
N PRO A 230 -12.50 -10.03 0.86
CA PRO A 230 -11.83 -10.25 2.14
C PRO A 230 -10.63 -9.32 2.35
N LEU A 231 -10.55 -8.71 3.54
CA LEU A 231 -9.52 -7.75 3.92
C LEU A 231 -8.59 -8.35 4.97
N PHE A 232 -7.28 -8.21 4.76
CA PHE A 232 -6.28 -8.35 5.81
C PHE A 232 -5.60 -7.02 6.04
N VAL A 233 -5.76 -6.49 7.25
CA VAL A 233 -5.33 -5.14 7.62
C VAL A 233 -4.29 -5.23 8.72
N GLN A 234 -3.13 -4.65 8.48
CA GLN A 234 -2.11 -4.44 9.52
C GLN A 234 -1.98 -2.94 9.76
N ALA A 235 -2.00 -2.50 11.02
CA ALA A 235 -1.70 -1.11 11.39
C ALA A 235 -0.67 -1.09 12.52
N ALA A 236 0.27 -0.17 12.47
CA ALA A 236 1.30 -0.07 13.49
C ALA A 236 0.77 0.60 14.76
N SER A 237 1.18 0.13 15.95
CA SER A 237 0.77 0.76 17.21
C SER A 237 1.31 2.18 17.36
N ASP A 238 2.44 2.50 16.73
CA ASP A 238 3.14 3.78 16.85
C ASP A 238 3.06 4.60 15.54
N GLU A 239 1.89 4.65 14.92
CA GLU A 239 1.64 5.49 13.74
C GLU A 239 0.45 6.43 13.89
N LEU A 240 0.48 7.56 13.16
CA LEU A 240 -0.61 8.56 13.22
C LEU A 240 -1.96 8.05 12.71
N PHE A 241 -1.99 7.01 11.86
CA PHE A 241 -3.21 6.49 11.26
C PHE A 241 -3.93 5.42 12.08
N VAL A 242 -3.37 4.94 13.20
CA VAL A 242 -3.93 3.75 13.88
C VAL A 242 -5.41 3.92 14.24
N ASP A 243 -5.80 5.08 14.77
CA ASP A 243 -7.20 5.35 15.14
C ASP A 243 -8.12 5.43 13.91
N ASP A 244 -7.65 5.98 12.78
CA ASP A 244 -8.38 5.99 11.50
C ASP A 244 -8.58 4.58 10.95
N VAL A 245 -7.53 3.75 10.99
CA VAL A 245 -7.60 2.36 10.54
C VAL A 245 -8.55 1.56 11.42
N GLU A 246 -8.50 1.71 12.74
CA GLU A 246 -9.42 1.03 13.66
C GLU A 246 -10.88 1.45 13.43
N ARG A 247 -11.15 2.74 13.16
CA ARG A 247 -12.48 3.21 12.75
C ARG A 247 -12.94 2.58 11.45
N PHE A 248 -12.07 2.51 10.44
CA PHE A 248 -12.39 1.86 9.17
C PHE A 248 -12.70 0.37 9.34
N VAL A 249 -11.86 -0.35 10.10
CA VAL A 249 -12.07 -1.78 10.40
C VAL A 249 -13.40 -1.99 11.11
N ALA A 250 -13.75 -1.14 12.08
CA ALA A 250 -15.02 -1.20 12.79
C ALA A 250 -16.20 -0.95 11.84
N ALA A 251 -16.12 0.06 10.97
CA ALA A 251 -17.15 0.39 9.99
C ALA A 251 -17.35 -0.75 8.96
N ALA A 252 -16.26 -1.29 8.42
CA ALA A 252 -16.30 -2.39 7.46
C ALA A 252 -16.90 -3.67 8.06
N ARG A 253 -16.51 -4.03 9.30
CA ARG A 253 -17.12 -5.16 10.02
C ARG A 253 -18.59 -4.94 10.33
N ALA A 254 -18.97 -3.73 10.74
CA ALA A 254 -20.38 -3.38 11.00
C ALA A 254 -21.24 -3.44 9.74
N ALA A 255 -20.65 -3.14 8.57
CA ALA A 255 -21.29 -3.29 7.26
C ALA A 255 -21.39 -4.75 6.79
N GLY A 256 -20.61 -5.67 7.37
CA GLY A 256 -20.62 -7.10 7.03
C GLY A 256 -19.44 -7.58 6.18
N ALA A 257 -18.41 -6.75 6.00
CA ALA A 257 -17.18 -7.16 5.31
C ALA A 257 -16.39 -8.18 6.13
N GLU A 258 -15.74 -9.12 5.46
CA GLU A 258 -14.77 -10.03 6.09
C GLU A 258 -13.44 -9.30 6.33
N VAL A 259 -13.10 -9.06 7.61
CA VAL A 259 -11.91 -8.29 7.98
C VAL A 259 -11.09 -9.00 9.05
N THR A 260 -9.89 -9.43 8.67
CA THR A 260 -8.82 -9.79 9.60
C THR A 260 -7.98 -8.55 9.88
N TYR A 261 -7.83 -8.16 11.15
CA TYR A 261 -7.11 -6.94 11.55
C TYR A 261 -6.09 -7.23 12.64
N HIS A 262 -4.83 -6.90 12.39
CA HIS A 262 -3.73 -7.01 13.35
C HIS A 262 -3.12 -5.64 13.64
N ARG A 263 -3.20 -5.22 14.91
CA ARG A 263 -2.42 -4.11 15.44
C ARG A 263 -1.00 -4.60 15.75
N LEU A 264 0.01 -3.96 15.15
CA LEU A 264 1.41 -4.37 15.23
C LEU A 264 2.13 -3.58 16.33
N GLU A 265 2.23 -4.19 17.51
CA GLU A 265 2.87 -3.58 18.68
C GLU A 265 4.38 -3.35 18.47
N GLY A 266 4.85 -2.12 18.73
CA GLY A 266 6.25 -1.73 18.60
C GLY A 266 6.72 -1.45 17.17
N HIS A 267 5.82 -1.56 16.19
CA HIS A 267 6.05 -1.12 14.81
C HIS A 267 5.66 0.35 14.64
N TRP A 268 6.15 0.96 13.57
CA TRP A 268 5.73 2.29 13.09
C TRP A 268 5.23 2.21 11.65
N HIS A 269 4.79 3.35 11.12
CA HIS A 269 4.23 3.45 9.78
C HIS A 269 5.05 2.73 8.70
N VAL A 270 4.43 1.73 8.08
CA VAL A 270 4.98 0.87 7.02
C VAL A 270 6.38 0.33 7.34
N THR A 271 6.57 -0.19 8.56
CA THR A 271 7.80 -0.90 8.94
C THR A 271 8.14 -2.04 7.96
N HIS A 272 7.14 -2.55 7.23
CA HIS A 272 7.23 -3.55 6.15
C HIS A 272 8.27 -3.23 5.07
N LEU A 273 8.55 -1.95 4.79
CA LEU A 273 9.60 -1.58 3.82
C LEU A 273 10.99 -2.05 4.22
N TYR A 274 11.18 -2.41 5.49
CA TYR A 274 12.42 -2.96 6.03
C TYR A 274 12.53 -4.50 5.91
N ALA A 275 11.60 -5.16 5.21
CA ALA A 275 11.66 -6.60 4.97
C ALA A 275 13.01 -7.03 4.35
N GLY A 276 13.52 -8.18 4.79
CA GLY A 276 14.87 -8.67 4.49
C GLY A 276 15.97 -8.06 5.35
N MET A 277 15.82 -6.82 5.83
CA MET A 277 16.79 -6.15 6.69
C MET A 277 16.46 -6.27 8.18
N VAL A 278 15.19 -6.08 8.54
CA VAL A 278 14.67 -6.17 9.91
C VAL A 278 13.81 -7.42 10.01
N ARG A 279 14.03 -8.21 11.06
CA ARG A 279 13.37 -9.51 11.25
C ARG A 279 11.87 -9.34 11.41
N GLU A 280 11.45 -8.46 12.31
CA GLU A 280 10.05 -8.17 12.63
C GLU A 280 9.29 -7.64 11.41
N ALA A 281 9.93 -6.78 10.60
CA ALA A 281 9.37 -6.32 9.32
C ALA A 281 9.12 -7.47 8.34
N THR A 282 10.06 -8.43 8.29
CA THR A 282 9.95 -9.61 7.42
C THR A 282 8.85 -10.55 7.92
N GLU A 283 8.68 -10.69 9.23
CA GLU A 283 7.64 -11.53 9.85
C GLU A 283 6.23 -11.03 9.50
N VAL A 284 5.97 -9.73 9.65
CA VAL A 284 4.64 -9.16 9.34
C VAL A 284 4.32 -9.18 7.84
N VAL A 285 5.33 -9.06 6.97
CA VAL A 285 5.16 -9.25 5.51
C VAL A 285 4.85 -10.70 5.16
N ARG A 286 5.51 -11.67 5.82
CA ARG A 286 5.24 -13.10 5.61
C ARG A 286 3.86 -13.50 6.11
N GLU A 287 3.42 -12.95 7.23
CA GLU A 287 2.07 -13.15 7.74
C GLU A 287 1.02 -12.68 6.72
N LEU A 288 1.14 -11.42 6.27
CA LEU A 288 0.25 -10.84 5.26
C LEU A 288 0.25 -11.69 3.98
N GLY A 289 1.42 -12.04 3.44
CA GLY A 289 1.53 -12.84 2.23
C GLY A 289 1.01 -14.27 2.39
N GLY A 290 1.22 -14.87 3.55
CA GLY A 290 0.66 -16.18 3.87
C GLY A 290 -0.86 -16.18 3.90
N TRP A 291 -1.47 -15.11 4.42
CA TRP A 291 -2.92 -14.93 4.37
C TRP A 291 -3.43 -14.68 2.95
N LEU A 292 -2.77 -13.79 2.18
CA LEU A 292 -3.13 -13.55 0.77
C LEU A 292 -3.03 -14.81 -0.09
N ARG A 293 -2.02 -15.65 0.14
CA ARG A 293 -1.90 -16.96 -0.51
C ARG A 293 -3.10 -17.86 -0.26
N SER A 294 -3.67 -17.82 0.95
CA SER A 294 -4.84 -18.65 1.28
C SER A 294 -6.13 -18.21 0.58
N ALA A 295 -6.16 -17.00 0.01
CA ALA A 295 -7.25 -16.52 -0.83
C ALA A 295 -7.09 -16.92 -2.31
N LEU A 296 -5.92 -17.44 -2.71
CA LEU A 296 -5.64 -17.92 -4.07
C LEU A 296 -5.89 -19.44 -4.17
N PRO A 297 -6.35 -19.95 -5.32
CA PRO A 297 -6.67 -21.37 -5.53
C PRO A 297 -5.45 -22.30 -5.69
#